data_AF-J5WNV9-F1
#
_entry.id   AF-J5WNV9-F1
#
_cell.length_a   1.000
_cell.length_b   1.000
_cell.length_c   1.000
_cell.angle_alpha   90.00
_cell.angle_beta   90.00
_cell.angle_gamma   90.00
#
_symmetry.space_group_name_H-M   'P 1'
#
loop_
_entity.id
_entity.type
_entity.pdbx_description
1 polymer ?
#
loop_
_entity_poly.entity_id
_entity_poly.type
_entity_poly.pdbx_seq_one_letter_code
_entity_poly.pdbx_strand_id
1 'polypeptide(L)'
;MAIGRVHGGGKALQLKVATKIVKIATNGGVAMRTITKSDLSIPQDARVLLAQVHPIHKAGADDVWTAIFYGYSWDNNSDKLEVAVNGRLAGLQEQVFEINILYY
;
A
#
# COMPACT_ATOMS: atom_id res chain seq x y z
N MET A 1 33.90 -18.32 -11.25
CA MET A 1 33.99 -16.88 -11.50
C MET A 1 33.54 -16.15 -10.24
N ALA A 2 34.45 -15.53 -9.52
CA ALA A 2 34.14 -14.74 -8.34
C ALA A 2 33.94 -13.28 -8.80
N ILE A 3 32.71 -12.78 -8.69
CA ILE A 3 32.43 -11.36 -8.89
C ILE A 3 32.95 -10.63 -7.64
N GLY A 4 33.91 -9.73 -7.85
CA GLY A 4 34.74 -9.14 -6.80
C GLY A 4 33.96 -8.34 -5.74
N ARG A 5 34.50 -8.37 -4.51
CA ARG A 5 34.08 -7.50 -3.41
C ARG A 5 34.39 -6.04 -3.76
N VAL A 6 33.34 -5.23 -3.88
CA VAL A 6 33.47 -3.77 -3.93
C VAL A 6 33.51 -3.27 -2.48
N HIS A 7 34.66 -2.73 -2.08
CA HIS A 7 34.86 -2.10 -0.78
C HIS A 7 34.19 -0.71 -0.79
N GLY A 8 32.94 -0.63 -0.33
CA GLY A 8 32.26 0.62 0.00
C GLY A 8 32.05 0.71 1.50
N GLY A 9 32.94 1.42 2.20
CA GLY A 9 32.94 1.59 3.66
C GLY A 9 31.86 2.54 4.19
N GLY A 10 30.60 2.24 3.95
CA GLY A 10 29.46 2.81 4.66
C GLY A 10 28.56 1.68 5.16
N LYS A 11 27.86 1.85 6.29
CA LYS A 11 26.84 0.87 6.71
C LYS A 11 25.92 0.61 5.52
N ALA A 12 25.95 -0.61 4.98
CA ALA A 12 25.12 -0.97 3.84
C ALA A 12 23.65 -0.71 4.22
N LEU A 13 23.00 0.23 3.53
CA LEU A 13 21.57 0.48 3.69
C LEU A 13 20.85 -0.81 3.28
N GLN A 14 20.22 -1.48 4.25
CA GLN A 14 19.45 -2.69 3.99
C GLN A 14 18.04 -2.30 3.58
N LEU A 15 17.78 -2.32 2.27
CA LEU A 15 16.44 -2.15 1.73
C LEU A 15 15.54 -3.31 2.18
N LYS A 16 14.34 -2.97 2.66
CA LYS A 16 13.31 -3.90 3.13
C LYS A 16 11.98 -3.56 2.48
N VAL A 17 11.11 -4.56 2.34
CA VAL A 17 9.74 -4.39 1.85
C VAL A 17 8.78 -4.86 2.92
N ALA A 18 7.83 -4.00 3.29
CA ALA A 18 6.69 -4.38 4.13
C ALA A 18 5.47 -4.58 3.24
N THR A 19 4.77 -5.70 3.43
CA THR A 19 3.57 -6.04 2.67
C THR A 19 2.37 -6.15 3.60
N LYS A 20 1.22 -5.61 3.19
CA LYS A 20 -0.04 -5.74 3.94
C LYS A 20 -1.24 -5.83 3.02
N ILE A 21 -2.17 -6.71 3.36
CA ILE A 21 -3.47 -6.78 2.71
C ILE A 21 -4.46 -5.87 3.45
N VAL A 22 -5.16 -5.03 2.71
CA VAL A 22 -6.16 -4.09 3.24
C VAL A 22 -7.45 -4.23 2.47
N LYS A 23 -8.56 -4.33 3.20
CA LYS A 23 -9.91 -4.26 2.64
C LYS A 23 -10.53 -2.91 2.93
N ILE A 24 -11.07 -2.26 1.90
CA ILE A 24 -11.79 -1.00 2.02
C ILE A 24 -13.21 -1.22 1.51
N ALA A 25 -14.18 -0.83 2.30
CA ALA A 25 -15.59 -0.98 2.00
C ALA A 25 -16.30 0.38 2.02
N THR A 26 -17.31 0.52 1.17
CA THR A 26 -18.17 1.71 1.06
C THR A 26 -19.60 1.27 0.76
N ASN A 27 -20.60 2.06 1.17
CA ASN A 27 -22.01 1.82 0.84
C ASN A 27 -22.53 2.84 -0.19
N GLY A 28 -21.61 3.35 -1.02
CA GLY A 28 -21.82 4.46 -1.96
C GLY A 28 -20.94 5.66 -1.61
N GLY A 29 -20.41 6.32 -2.64
CA GLY A 29 -19.49 7.44 -2.47
C GLY A 29 -18.07 7.01 -2.07
N VAL A 30 -17.25 7.99 -1.68
CA VAL A 30 -15.82 7.80 -1.41
C VAL A 30 -15.59 7.28 0.01
N ALA A 31 -14.83 6.19 0.12
CA ALA A 31 -14.26 5.73 1.37
C ALA A 31 -12.74 5.81 1.31
N MET A 32 -12.12 6.20 2.43
CA MET A 32 -10.68 6.32 2.57
C MET A 32 -10.18 5.45 3.72
N ARG A 33 -9.00 4.89 3.54
CA ARG A 33 -8.27 4.18 4.58
C ARG A 33 -6.88 4.77 4.72
N THR A 34 -6.55 5.17 5.94
CA THR A 34 -5.18 5.55 6.32
C THR A 34 -4.43 4.33 6.85
N ILE A 35 -3.21 4.12 6.37
CA ILE A 35 -2.27 3.10 6.82
C ILE A 35 -1.00 3.82 7.27
N THR A 36 -0.52 3.49 8.46
CA THR A 36 0.67 4.08 9.07
C THR A 36 1.88 3.14 8.99
N LYS A 37 3.08 3.62 9.32
CA LYS A 37 4.26 2.73 9.49
C LYS A 37 4.03 1.62 10.51
N SER A 38 3.36 1.90 11.63
CA SER A 38 3.08 0.89 12.66
C SER A 38 2.11 -0.18 12.17
N ASP A 39 1.12 0.19 11.35
CA ASP A 39 0.24 -0.77 10.67
C ASP A 39 1.00 -1.77 9.82
N LEU A 40 2.16 -1.39 9.30
CA LEU A 40 3.03 -2.17 8.42
C LEU A 40 4.22 -2.79 9.15
N SER A 41 4.30 -2.66 10.48
CA SER A 41 5.47 -3.07 11.28
C SER A 41 6.80 -2.45 10.81
N ILE A 42 6.74 -1.25 10.21
CA ILE A 42 7.91 -0.48 9.80
C ILE A 42 8.38 0.35 11.01
N PRO A 43 9.69 0.31 11.36
CA PRO A 43 10.25 1.18 12.40
C PRO A 43 9.97 2.66 12.12
N GLN A 44 9.70 3.45 13.16
CA GLN A 44 9.36 4.87 12.97
C GLN A 44 10.52 5.68 12.39
N ASP A 45 11.76 5.30 12.71
CA ASP A 45 13.00 5.90 12.21
C ASP A 45 13.38 5.44 10.78
N ALA A 46 12.70 4.43 10.24
CA ALA A 46 12.95 3.96 8.88
C ALA A 46 12.46 4.99 7.85
N ARG A 47 13.20 5.12 6.75
CA ARG A 47 12.84 6.01 5.65
C ARG A 47 12.11 5.25 4.56
N VAL A 48 10.91 5.72 4.21
CA VAL A 48 10.14 5.19 3.09
C VAL A 48 10.65 5.76 1.78
N LEU A 49 10.81 4.88 0.79
CA LEU A 49 11.30 5.20 -0.55
C LEU A 49 10.20 5.12 -1.60
N LEU A 50 9.32 4.12 -1.47
CA LEU A 50 8.26 3.85 -2.44
C LEU A 50 7.07 3.21 -1.74
N ALA A 51 5.87 3.65 -2.13
CA ALA A 51 4.62 3.02 -1.79
C ALA A 51 3.93 2.52 -3.05
N GLN A 52 3.53 1.26 -3.07
CA GLN A 52 2.74 0.66 -4.15
C GLN A 52 1.47 0.06 -3.56
N VAL A 53 0.34 0.31 -4.23
CA VAL A 53 -0.96 -0.26 -3.86
C VAL A 53 -1.54 -0.91 -5.09
N HIS A 54 -1.85 -2.19 -4.99
CA HIS A 54 -2.37 -3.01 -6.08
C HIS A 54 -3.71 -3.60 -5.68
N PRO A 55 -4.79 -3.42 -6.46
CA PRO A 55 -6.02 -4.13 -6.21
C PRO A 55 -5.79 -5.64 -6.40
N ILE A 56 -6.10 -6.43 -5.37
CA ILE A 56 -6.21 -7.89 -5.49
C ILE A 56 -7.61 -8.15 -6.01
N HIS A 57 -7.79 -7.98 -7.30
CA HIS A 57 -9.07 -8.25 -7.96
C HIS A 57 -9.03 -9.64 -8.62
N LYS A 58 -10.07 -10.44 -8.40
CA LYS A 58 -10.36 -11.63 -9.19
C LYS A 58 -11.57 -11.30 -10.05
N ALA A 59 -11.35 -11.02 -11.33
CA ALA A 59 -12.43 -10.72 -12.26
C ALA A 59 -13.47 -11.85 -12.27
N GLY A 60 -14.73 -11.52 -12.01
CA GLY A 60 -15.83 -12.48 -11.88
C GLY A 60 -17.21 -11.81 -11.88
N ALA A 61 -18.26 -12.58 -11.56
CA ALA A 61 -19.64 -12.07 -11.57
C ALA A 61 -19.92 -10.94 -10.56
N ASP A 62 -18.99 -10.68 -9.64
CA ASP A 62 -19.09 -9.67 -8.57
C ASP A 62 -18.45 -8.30 -8.91
N ASP A 63 -17.99 -8.10 -10.16
CA ASP A 63 -17.36 -6.84 -10.58
C ASP A 63 -18.28 -5.61 -10.43
N VAL A 64 -19.60 -5.82 -10.50
CA VAL A 64 -20.62 -4.77 -10.30
C VAL A 64 -20.66 -4.26 -8.85
N TRP A 65 -20.26 -5.11 -7.88
CA TRP A 65 -20.24 -4.81 -6.45
C TRP A 65 -18.84 -4.50 -5.92
N THR A 66 -17.87 -4.31 -6.82
CA THR A 66 -16.50 -3.97 -6.44
C THR A 66 -16.34 -2.46 -6.35
N ALA A 67 -15.79 -1.97 -5.23
CA ALA A 67 -15.50 -0.54 -5.08
C ALA A 67 -14.37 -0.12 -6.05
N ILE A 68 -14.56 0.98 -6.79
CA ILE A 68 -13.59 1.42 -7.78
C ILE A 68 -12.39 2.02 -7.07
N PHE A 69 -11.19 1.55 -7.39
CA PHE A 69 -9.95 2.15 -6.90
C PHE A 69 -9.80 3.58 -7.45
N TYR A 70 -9.80 4.57 -6.56
CA TYR A 70 -9.76 5.99 -6.93
C TYR A 70 -8.34 6.53 -6.96
N GLY A 71 -7.49 6.07 -6.03
CA GLY A 71 -6.09 6.49 -5.94
C GLY A 71 -5.49 6.23 -4.57
N TYR A 72 -4.17 6.42 -4.45
CA TYR A 72 -3.48 6.45 -3.17
C TYR A 72 -2.42 7.56 -3.14
N SER A 73 -2.06 7.99 -1.95
CA SER A 73 -0.97 8.95 -1.72
C SER A 73 -0.19 8.62 -0.46
N TRP A 74 1.13 8.72 -0.55
CA TRP A 74 2.01 8.65 0.62
C TRP A 74 2.45 10.06 1.02
N ASP A 75 2.30 10.40 2.30
CA ASP A 75 2.81 11.64 2.88
C ASP A 75 4.03 11.35 3.76
N ASN A 76 5.19 11.90 3.34
CA ASN A 76 6.45 11.77 4.07
C ASN A 76 6.50 12.58 5.37
N ASN A 77 5.65 13.61 5.53
CA ASN A 77 5.63 14.41 6.76
C ASN A 77 4.86 13.71 7.87
N SER A 78 3.77 13.01 7.50
CA SER A 78 2.91 12.33 8.45
C SER A 78 3.10 10.81 8.49
N ASP A 79 3.98 10.25 7.64
CA ASP A 79 4.28 8.82 7.50
C ASP A 79 3.03 7.95 7.30
N LYS A 80 2.13 8.46 6.47
CA LYS A 80 0.81 7.88 6.20
C LYS A 80 0.64 7.60 4.71
N LEU A 81 0.11 6.43 4.44
CA LEU A 81 -0.49 6.06 3.16
C LEU A 81 -2.00 6.25 3.27
N GLU A 82 -2.57 7.02 2.36
CA GLU A 82 -4.02 7.12 2.18
C GLU A 82 -4.43 6.37 0.92
N VAL A 83 -5.43 5.50 1.04
CA VAL A 83 -5.99 4.75 -0.10
C VAL A 83 -7.47 5.07 -0.18
N ALA A 84 -7.92 5.51 -1.35
CA ALA A 84 -9.30 5.89 -1.61
C ALA A 84 -9.97 4.94 -2.60
N VAL A 85 -11.22 4.61 -2.31
CA VAL A 85 -12.13 3.90 -3.22
C VAL A 85 -13.42 4.66 -3.37
N ASN A 86 -14.12 4.48 -4.48
CA ASN A 86 -15.42 5.07 -4.73
C ASN A 86 -16.45 3.98 -5.08
N GLY A 87 -17.54 3.94 -4.31
CA GLY A 87 -18.68 3.08 -4.58
C GLY A 87 -19.63 3.76 -5.54
N ARG A 88 -19.89 3.13 -6.70
CA ARG A 88 -20.71 3.70 -7.77
C ARG A 88 -22.21 3.50 -7.54
N LEU A 89 -22.58 2.44 -6.83
CA LEU A 89 -23.96 2.04 -6.59
C LEU A 89 -24.36 2.20 -5.11
N ALA A 90 -25.67 2.17 -4.82
CA ALA A 90 -26.15 1.97 -3.46
C ALA A 90 -26.01 0.49 -3.10
N GLY A 91 -25.46 0.20 -1.91
CA GLY A 91 -25.13 -1.16 -1.48
C GLY A 91 -23.64 -1.32 -1.15
N LEU A 92 -23.34 -2.31 -0.29
CA LEU A 92 -21.99 -2.57 0.18
C LEU A 92 -21.10 -2.99 -1.00
N GLN A 93 -20.08 -2.18 -1.26
CA GLN A 93 -19.03 -2.43 -2.23
C GLN A 93 -17.70 -2.51 -1.50
N GLU A 94 -16.89 -3.51 -1.83
CA GLU A 94 -15.59 -3.74 -1.21
C GLU A 94 -14.49 -3.86 -2.27
N GLN A 95 -13.28 -3.49 -1.90
CA GLN A 95 -12.07 -3.76 -2.68
C GLN A 95 -10.94 -4.14 -1.74
N VAL A 96 -10.22 -5.19 -2.13
CA VAL A 96 -9.03 -5.67 -1.41
C VAL A 96 -7.79 -5.19 -2.15
N PHE A 97 -6.80 -4.73 -1.40
CA PHE A 97 -5.54 -4.22 -1.91
C PHE A 97 -4.37 -4.95 -1.25
N GLU A 98 -3.33 -5.19 -2.03
CA GLU A 98 -1.98 -5.43 -1.53
C GLU A 98 -1.23 -4.10 -1.49
N ILE A 99 -0.64 -3.78 -0.35
CA ILE A 99 0.21 -2.62 -0.14
C ILE A 99 1.64 -3.12 0.03
N ASN A 100 2.56 -2.58 -0.76
CA ASN A 100 3.99 -2.85 -0.68
C ASN A 100 4.74 -1.54 -0.43
N ILE A 101 5.45 -1.45 0.70
CA ILE A 101 6.25 -0.27 1.06
C ILE A 101 7.74 -0.65 1.08
N LEU A 102 8.54 0.00 0.24
CA LEU A 102 10.00 -0.08 0.25
C LEU A 102 10.57 0.92 1.26
N TYR A 103 11.43 0.47 2.16
CA TYR A 103 12.06 1.30 3.20
C TYR A 103 13.48 0.84 3.54
N TYR A 104 14.23 1.66 4.28
CA TYR A 104 15.53 1.31 4.86
C TYR A 104 15.76 1.94 6.22
#